data_AF-A0A2N0MAW7-F1
#
_entry.id   AF-A0A2N0MAW7-F1
#
_cell.length_a   1.000
_cell.length_b   1.000
_cell.length_c   1.000
_cell.angle_alpha   90.00
_cell.angle_beta   90.00
_cell.angle_gamma   90.00
#
_symmetry.space_group_name_H-M   'P 1'
#
loop_
_entity.id
_entity.type
_entity.pdbx_description
1 polymer ?
#
loop_
_entity_poly.entity_id
_entity_poly.type
_entity_poly.pdbx_seq_one_letter_code
_entity_poly.pdbx_strand_id
1 'polypeptide(L)'
;MNVRLALLWAAVGLATIAVACGSSDDDAEPTAEEKAYLESVSQAFDLFAANIEEFNKIFGQAWPLPSLLFMALEEAGAGKALDSTLVELEKMDPPKRFAADHALLVAGVREAIIADQQVGQAVVDVDLLGFSLANISLGQKQVKMRLSLSKPVCNAAEPTEGDKHDSICERPQPDDGKYGKELFALMSELQIEVTPRASVEIPPFVFDLAEDLLAAISTELVRALEEAVAAAGAMDPPERFEGDHQRVVEYLEEQLQAANSATVEDLTERPPEGPPPGIVTYCEAKEAFTKEYARLVTVHFGDDDDICNPEREQPP
;
A
#
# COMPACT_ATOMS: atom_id res chain seq x y z
N MET A 1 -19.61 10.24 -12.70
CA MET A 1 -19.08 9.15 -13.53
C MET A 1 -17.68 8.93 -13.00
N ASN A 2 -17.53 8.03 -12.01
CA ASN A 2 -16.24 7.79 -11.36
C ASN A 2 -15.45 6.90 -12.31
N VAL A 3 -14.65 7.52 -13.16
CA VAL A 3 -13.71 6.81 -14.00
C VAL A 3 -12.56 6.44 -13.07
N ARG A 4 -12.57 5.20 -12.57
CA ARG A 4 -11.35 4.59 -12.04
C ARG A 4 -10.37 4.59 -13.21
N LEU A 5 -9.29 5.35 -13.11
CA LEU A 5 -8.17 5.13 -14.02
C LEU A 5 -7.75 3.69 -13.74
N ALA A 6 -8.05 2.79 -14.68
CA ALA A 6 -7.45 1.47 -14.69
C ALA A 6 -6.00 1.70 -15.11
N LEU A 7 -5.20 2.26 -14.20
CA LEU A 7 -3.76 2.22 -14.31
C LEU A 7 -3.41 0.74 -14.49
N LEU A 8 -2.58 0.47 -15.48
CA LEU A 8 -2.21 -0.84 -16.01
C LEU A 8 -1.35 -1.65 -15.01
N TRP A 9 -1.69 -1.60 -13.73
CA TRP A 9 -0.95 -2.20 -12.64
C TRP A 9 -1.95 -2.93 -11.76
N ALA A 10 -1.77 -4.25 -11.72
CA ALA A 10 -2.58 -5.20 -11.00
C ALA A 10 -2.98 -4.70 -9.60
N ALA A 11 -4.25 -4.89 -9.30
CA ALA A 11 -4.87 -4.66 -8.01
C ALA A 11 -4.06 -5.28 -6.85
N VAL A 12 -3.99 -4.57 -5.73
CA VAL A 12 -3.81 -5.19 -4.41
C VAL A 12 -5.19 -5.18 -3.77
N GLY A 13 -5.86 -6.33 -3.77
CA GLY A 13 -7.30 -6.42 -3.55
C GLY A 13 -7.81 -7.72 -2.93
N LEU A 14 -7.24 -8.13 -1.78
CA LEU A 14 -7.93 -8.82 -0.67
C LEU A 14 -8.62 -10.19 -0.89
N ALA A 15 -7.98 -11.29 -0.43
CA ALA A 15 -8.59 -12.41 0.34
C ALA A 15 -7.52 -13.45 0.79
N THR A 16 -7.68 -14.08 1.97
CA THR A 16 -6.72 -15.07 2.57
C THR A 16 -7.28 -16.49 2.75
N ILE A 17 -6.42 -17.50 2.62
CA ILE A 17 -6.56 -18.85 3.20
C ILE A 17 -5.40 -19.12 4.17
N ALA A 18 -5.74 -19.54 5.40
CA ALA A 18 -4.78 -19.81 6.47
C ALA A 18 -3.83 -20.98 6.17
N VAL A 19 -2.52 -20.74 6.28
CA VAL A 19 -1.50 -21.81 6.41
C VAL A 19 -0.73 -21.64 7.71
N ALA A 20 -1.04 -22.52 8.66
CA ALA A 20 -0.32 -22.66 9.92
C ALA A 20 1.14 -23.10 9.69
N CYS A 21 2.06 -22.44 10.41
CA CYS A 21 3.19 -23.02 11.17
C CYS A 21 4.42 -22.09 11.15
N GLY A 22 4.79 -21.61 12.33
CA GLY A 22 6.07 -20.97 12.65
C GLY A 22 5.93 -20.11 13.90
N SER A 23 6.12 -20.70 15.08
CA SER A 23 5.97 -20.02 16.37
C SER A 23 7.02 -18.92 16.53
N SER A 24 6.63 -17.67 16.30
CA SER A 24 7.24 -16.51 16.94
C SER A 24 6.43 -16.17 18.19
N ASP A 25 7.03 -15.49 19.17
CA ASP A 25 6.36 -15.01 20.38
C ASP A 25 5.18 -14.04 20.11
N ASP A 26 4.89 -13.73 18.83
CA ASP A 26 3.74 -12.95 18.37
C ASP A 26 2.40 -13.72 18.50
N ASP A 27 2.43 -15.05 18.61
CA ASP A 27 1.23 -15.89 18.75
C ASP A 27 0.68 -15.96 20.19
N ALA A 28 1.37 -15.37 21.17
CA ALA A 28 0.90 -15.34 22.54
C ALA A 28 -0.35 -14.46 22.67
N GLU A 29 -1.45 -15.05 23.14
CA GLU A 29 -2.73 -14.37 23.29
C GLU A 29 -2.57 -13.08 24.12
N PRO A 30 -3.03 -11.92 23.62
CA PRO A 30 -2.94 -10.67 24.36
C PRO A 30 -3.66 -10.73 25.71
N THR A 31 -3.04 -10.18 26.74
CA THR A 31 -3.66 -9.94 28.05
C THR A 31 -4.83 -8.96 27.95
N ALA A 32 -5.66 -8.85 29.00
CA ALA A 32 -6.78 -7.90 28.99
C ALA A 32 -6.32 -6.43 28.83
N GLU A 33 -5.18 -6.08 29.43
CA GLU A 33 -4.56 -4.75 29.29
C GLU A 33 -4.07 -4.50 27.86
N GLU A 34 -3.43 -5.50 27.26
CA GLU A 34 -2.99 -5.46 25.86
C GLU A 34 -4.15 -5.38 24.87
N LYS A 35 -5.25 -6.10 25.11
CA LYS A 35 -6.48 -5.98 24.29
C LYS A 35 -7.07 -4.58 24.37
N ALA A 36 -7.15 -3.99 25.57
CA ALA A 36 -7.65 -2.63 25.75
C ALA A 36 -6.77 -1.57 25.06
N TYR A 37 -5.44 -1.77 25.10
CA TYR A 37 -4.51 -0.92 24.34
C TYR A 37 -4.75 -1.03 22.83
N LEU A 38 -4.81 -2.24 22.27
CA LEU A 38 -5.04 -2.45 20.83
C LEU A 38 -6.40 -1.88 20.38
N GLU A 39 -7.44 -2.03 21.21
CA GLU A 39 -8.74 -1.39 20.97
C GLU A 39 -8.64 0.14 20.96
N SER A 40 -7.85 0.73 21.86
CA SER A 40 -7.63 2.18 21.89
C SER A 40 -6.88 2.67 20.65
N VAL A 41 -5.89 1.91 20.17
CA VAL A 41 -5.20 2.20 18.90
C VAL A 41 -6.19 2.20 17.73
N SER A 42 -7.04 1.18 17.64
CA SER A 42 -8.08 1.08 16.61
C SER A 42 -9.06 2.27 16.66
N GLN A 43 -9.54 2.64 17.85
CA GLN A 43 -10.40 3.82 18.01
C GLN A 43 -9.71 5.13 17.59
N ALA A 44 -8.40 5.26 17.77
CA ALA A 44 -7.66 6.43 17.29
C ALA A 44 -7.60 6.48 15.76
N PHE A 45 -7.48 5.33 15.08
CA PHE A 45 -7.48 5.26 13.62
C PHE A 45 -8.88 5.36 13.01
N ASP A 46 -9.94 5.04 13.74
CA ASP A 46 -11.32 5.33 13.32
C ASP A 46 -11.57 6.84 13.15
N LEU A 47 -10.85 7.70 13.86
CA LEU A 47 -10.90 9.15 13.65
C LEU A 47 -10.37 9.55 12.27
N PHE A 48 -9.28 8.91 11.83
CA PHE A 48 -8.77 9.10 10.48
C PHE A 48 -9.73 8.51 9.43
N ALA A 49 -10.29 7.32 9.70
CA ALA A 49 -11.28 6.68 8.85
C ALA A 49 -12.50 7.58 8.57
N ALA A 50 -13.01 8.25 9.60
CA ALA A 50 -14.12 9.18 9.46
C ALA A 50 -13.79 10.38 8.54
N ASN A 51 -12.54 10.88 8.59
CA ASN A 51 -12.09 11.93 7.67
C ASN A 51 -12.00 11.40 6.23
N ILE A 52 -11.49 10.18 6.04
CA ILE A 52 -11.46 9.53 4.72
C ILE A 52 -12.87 9.30 4.17
N GLU A 53 -13.83 8.89 5.00
CA GLU A 53 -15.23 8.72 4.58
C GLU A 53 -15.82 10.05 4.07
N GLU A 54 -15.50 11.17 4.72
CA GLU A 54 -15.93 12.50 4.27
C GLU A 54 -15.26 12.90 2.95
N PHE A 55 -13.96 12.64 2.79
CA PHE A 55 -13.28 12.86 1.51
C PHE A 55 -13.87 11.99 0.39
N ASN A 56 -14.17 10.72 0.65
CA ASN A 56 -14.81 9.82 -0.31
C ASN A 56 -16.21 10.32 -0.72
N LYS A 57 -16.99 10.89 0.22
CA LYS A 57 -18.26 11.56 -0.10
C LYS A 57 -18.05 12.79 -0.98
N ILE A 58 -16.99 13.55 -0.78
CA ILE A 58 -16.62 14.70 -1.61
C ILE A 58 -16.23 14.24 -3.02
N PHE A 59 -15.37 13.22 -3.15
CA PHE A 59 -14.98 12.67 -4.45
C PHE A 59 -16.13 12.02 -5.21
N GLY A 60 -17.12 11.47 -4.49
CA GLY A 60 -18.34 10.91 -5.08
C GLY A 60 -19.29 11.94 -5.72
N GLN A 61 -19.06 13.23 -5.50
CA GLN A 61 -19.90 14.31 -6.05
C GLN A 61 -19.45 14.78 -7.43
N ALA A 62 -20.38 15.38 -8.18
CA ALA A 62 -20.07 16.05 -9.44
C ALA A 62 -19.71 17.53 -9.17
N TRP A 63 -18.48 17.92 -9.48
CA TRP A 63 -18.02 19.30 -9.28
C TRP A 63 -18.02 20.06 -10.61
N PRO A 64 -18.54 21.29 -10.66
CA PRO A 64 -18.55 22.07 -11.90
C PRO A 64 -17.20 22.73 -12.19
N LEU A 65 -16.34 22.90 -11.17
CA LEU A 65 -15.00 23.49 -11.26
C LEU A 65 -14.05 22.81 -10.27
N PRO A 66 -12.75 22.62 -10.62
CA PRO A 66 -11.75 22.10 -9.68
C PRO A 66 -11.66 22.90 -8.38
N SER A 67 -11.72 24.23 -8.45
CA SER A 67 -11.64 25.09 -7.27
C SER A 67 -12.75 24.85 -6.23
N LEU A 68 -13.92 24.36 -6.66
CA LEU A 68 -15.01 24.03 -5.73
C LEU A 68 -14.81 22.68 -5.05
N LEU A 69 -14.23 21.71 -5.76
CA LEU A 69 -13.77 20.46 -5.15
C LEU A 69 -12.71 20.77 -4.07
N PHE A 70 -11.70 21.58 -4.42
CA PHE A 70 -10.63 21.94 -3.50
C PHE A 70 -11.13 22.72 -2.28
N MET A 71 -12.06 23.67 -2.47
CA MET A 71 -12.72 24.35 -1.35
C MET A 71 -13.44 23.37 -0.41
N ALA A 72 -14.15 22.39 -0.96
CA ALA A 72 -14.82 21.37 -0.15
C ALA A 72 -13.81 20.47 0.61
N LEU A 73 -12.69 20.11 -0.02
CA LEU A 73 -11.61 19.35 0.63
C LEU A 73 -10.95 20.17 1.75
N GLU A 74 -10.74 21.47 1.54
CA GLU A 74 -10.21 22.37 2.57
C GLU A 74 -11.17 22.45 3.77
N GLU A 75 -12.47 22.64 3.51
CA GLU A 75 -13.51 22.68 4.54
C GLU A 75 -13.63 21.36 5.31
N ALA A 76 -13.42 20.23 4.63
CA ALA A 76 -13.39 18.90 5.25
C ALA A 76 -12.08 18.58 5.99
N GLY A 77 -11.09 19.47 5.94
CA GLY A 77 -9.86 19.33 6.73
C GLY A 77 -8.72 18.62 6.03
N ALA A 78 -8.61 18.68 4.70
CA ALA A 78 -7.42 18.25 3.99
C ALA A 78 -6.15 18.90 4.58
N GLY A 79 -5.14 18.09 4.88
CA GLY A 79 -3.93 18.52 5.58
C GLY A 79 -3.99 18.52 7.11
N LYS A 80 -5.08 18.01 7.68
CA LYS A 80 -5.27 17.81 9.13
C LYS A 80 -5.95 16.48 9.44
N ALA A 81 -6.01 15.56 8.49
CA ALA A 81 -6.78 14.33 8.59
C ALA A 81 -6.27 13.41 9.72
N LEU A 82 -4.98 13.49 10.05
CA LEU A 82 -4.33 12.65 11.06
C LEU A 82 -4.11 13.35 12.42
N ASP A 83 -4.40 14.65 12.54
CA ASP A 83 -4.08 15.43 13.74
C ASP A 83 -4.74 14.85 15.01
N SER A 84 -6.01 14.47 14.90
CA SER A 84 -6.76 13.91 16.04
C SER A 84 -6.30 12.50 16.40
N THR A 85 -5.94 11.69 15.40
CA THR A 85 -5.33 10.36 15.62
C THR A 85 -4.02 10.48 16.38
N LEU A 86 -3.12 11.40 16.01
CA LEU A 86 -1.87 11.60 16.73
C LEU A 86 -2.12 12.02 18.19
N VAL A 87 -3.05 12.95 18.42
CA VAL A 87 -3.39 13.43 19.77
C VAL A 87 -3.89 12.30 20.65
N GLU A 88 -4.70 11.37 20.13
CA GLU A 88 -5.15 10.21 20.92
C GLU A 88 -4.03 9.21 21.17
N LEU A 89 -3.20 8.90 20.17
CA LEU A 89 -2.06 8.00 20.32
C LEU A 89 -1.08 8.51 21.39
N GLU A 90 -0.75 9.81 21.40
CA GLU A 90 0.20 10.40 22.35
C GLU A 90 -0.29 10.39 23.82
N LYS A 91 -1.59 10.19 24.06
CA LYS A 91 -2.15 10.07 25.42
C LYS A 91 -2.07 8.65 25.98
N MET A 92 -1.83 7.65 25.14
CA MET A 92 -1.85 6.25 25.55
C MET A 92 -0.60 5.89 26.35
N ASP A 93 -0.76 5.01 27.32
CA ASP A 93 0.35 4.35 28.01
C ASP A 93 0.45 2.91 27.50
N PRO A 94 1.38 2.59 26.57
CA PRO A 94 1.43 1.28 25.95
C PRO A 94 1.94 0.22 26.95
N PRO A 95 1.34 -0.98 26.99
CA PRO A 95 1.89 -2.10 27.72
C PRO A 95 3.32 -2.40 27.29
N LYS A 96 4.15 -2.91 28.20
CA LYS A 96 5.59 -3.12 27.97
C LYS A 96 5.89 -3.91 26.69
N ARG A 97 5.06 -4.88 26.31
CA ARG A 97 5.20 -5.68 25.08
C ARG A 97 5.13 -4.81 23.82
N PHE A 98 4.26 -3.81 23.80
CA PHE A 98 3.98 -2.96 22.63
C PHE A 98 4.62 -1.57 22.70
N ALA A 99 5.42 -1.27 23.72
CA ALA A 99 6.03 0.04 23.88
C ALA A 99 6.94 0.43 22.69
N ALA A 100 7.66 -0.52 22.09
CA ALA A 100 8.50 -0.28 20.93
C ALA A 100 7.66 0.04 19.68
N ASP A 101 6.65 -0.78 19.40
CA ASP A 101 5.71 -0.57 18.30
C ASP A 101 4.94 0.73 18.44
N HIS A 102 4.48 1.07 19.64
CA HIS A 102 3.78 2.33 19.90
C HIS A 102 4.67 3.54 19.54
N ALA A 103 5.95 3.49 19.88
CA ALA A 103 6.90 4.55 19.51
C ALA A 103 7.07 4.66 17.99
N LEU A 104 7.15 3.53 17.28
CA LEU A 104 7.20 3.49 15.81
C LEU A 104 5.90 4.02 15.18
N LEU A 105 4.75 3.66 15.74
CA LEU A 105 3.43 4.10 15.30
C LEU A 105 3.30 5.62 15.43
N VAL A 106 3.59 6.20 16.60
CA VAL A 106 3.53 7.65 16.82
C VAL A 106 4.51 8.39 15.90
N ALA A 107 5.73 7.86 15.71
CA ALA A 107 6.70 8.45 14.79
C ALA A 107 6.20 8.42 13.33
N GLY A 108 5.65 7.29 12.90
CA GLY A 108 5.09 7.13 11.55
C GLY A 108 3.89 8.04 11.29
N VAL A 109 2.98 8.20 12.25
CA VAL A 109 1.84 9.15 12.14
C VAL A 109 2.35 10.59 12.03
N ARG A 110 3.40 10.98 12.76
CA ARG A 110 4.01 12.31 12.61
C ARG A 110 4.61 12.52 11.22
N GLU A 111 5.28 11.52 10.65
CA GLU A 111 5.77 11.61 9.27
C GLU A 111 4.62 11.71 8.26
N ALA A 112 3.54 10.94 8.48
CA ALA A 112 2.35 11.00 7.64
C ALA A 112 1.64 12.36 7.73
N ILE A 113 1.59 13.01 8.90
CA ILE A 113 1.07 14.38 9.05
C ILE A 113 1.84 15.39 8.20
N ILE A 114 3.17 15.26 8.09
CA ILE A 114 3.95 16.15 7.22
C ILE A 114 3.53 15.98 5.76
N ALA A 115 3.28 14.75 5.30
CA ALA A 115 2.79 14.50 3.95
C ALA A 115 1.34 14.98 3.75
N ASP A 116 0.46 14.78 4.75
CA ASP A 116 -0.90 15.29 4.73
C ASP A 116 -0.92 16.82 4.63
N GLN A 117 -0.06 17.52 5.38
CA GLN A 117 0.08 18.98 5.26
C GLN A 117 0.45 19.43 3.84
N GLN A 118 1.21 18.63 3.08
CA GLN A 118 1.47 18.90 1.67
C GLN A 118 0.21 18.71 0.81
N VAL A 119 -0.65 17.74 1.14
CA VAL A 119 -1.98 17.59 0.53
C VAL A 119 -2.80 18.87 0.79
N GLY A 120 -2.90 19.32 2.04
CA GLY A 120 -3.60 20.55 2.39
C GLY A 120 -3.06 21.79 1.69
N GLN A 121 -1.73 21.91 1.55
CA GLN A 121 -1.12 23.02 0.81
C GLN A 121 -1.50 22.98 -0.68
N ALA A 122 -1.43 21.80 -1.32
CA ALA A 122 -1.85 21.63 -2.70
C ALA A 122 -3.34 21.95 -2.90
N VAL A 123 -4.19 21.64 -1.91
CA VAL A 123 -5.60 22.02 -1.91
C VAL A 123 -5.76 23.55 -1.94
N VAL A 124 -5.05 24.27 -1.07
CA VAL A 124 -5.09 25.74 -1.02
C VAL A 124 -4.60 26.38 -2.32
N ASP A 125 -3.55 25.81 -2.91
CA ASP A 125 -2.95 26.30 -4.15
C ASP A 125 -3.76 25.89 -5.41
N VAL A 126 -4.78 25.05 -5.25
CA VAL A 126 -5.54 24.44 -6.35
C VAL A 126 -4.60 23.68 -7.32
N ASP A 127 -3.53 23.11 -6.76
CA ASP A 127 -2.50 22.37 -7.49
C ASP A 127 -2.88 20.89 -7.55
N LEU A 128 -3.50 20.50 -8.66
CA LEU A 128 -4.00 19.15 -8.85
C LEU A 128 -2.88 18.09 -8.95
N LEU A 129 -1.76 18.44 -9.59
CA LEU A 129 -0.61 17.53 -9.68
C LEU A 129 0.04 17.39 -8.30
N GLY A 130 0.28 18.51 -7.62
CA GLY A 130 0.80 18.52 -6.25
C GLY A 130 -0.09 17.74 -5.29
N PHE A 131 -1.41 17.84 -5.43
CA PHE A 131 -2.38 17.09 -4.62
C PHE A 131 -2.22 15.58 -4.79
N SER A 132 -2.17 15.09 -6.03
CA SER A 132 -1.99 13.66 -6.31
C SER A 132 -0.64 13.13 -5.80
N LEU A 133 0.45 13.86 -6.05
CA LEU A 133 1.78 13.47 -5.59
C LEU A 133 1.90 13.48 -4.05
N ALA A 134 1.26 14.44 -3.38
CA ALA A 134 1.22 14.49 -1.94
C ALA A 134 0.42 13.32 -1.33
N ASN A 135 -0.69 12.93 -1.96
CA ASN A 135 -1.45 11.74 -1.54
C ASN A 135 -0.67 10.44 -1.71
N ILE A 136 0.09 10.29 -2.81
CA ILE A 136 1.03 9.18 -2.98
C ILE A 136 1.99 9.15 -1.80
N SER A 137 2.70 10.26 -1.57
CA SER A 137 3.67 10.39 -0.47
C SER A 137 3.05 10.03 0.89
N LEU A 138 1.84 10.51 1.17
CA LEU A 138 1.08 10.16 2.38
C LEU A 138 0.86 8.64 2.48
N GLY A 139 0.37 8.01 1.42
CA GLY A 139 0.21 6.56 1.34
C GLY A 139 1.52 5.80 1.57
N GLN A 140 2.64 6.28 1.01
CA GLN A 140 3.97 5.68 1.25
C GLN A 140 4.36 5.73 2.73
N LYS A 141 4.12 6.85 3.41
CA LYS A 141 4.38 6.98 4.86
C LYS A 141 3.52 6.02 5.68
N GLN A 142 2.24 5.89 5.32
CA GLN A 142 1.33 4.98 6.00
C GLN A 142 1.71 3.51 5.78
N VAL A 143 2.05 3.11 4.55
CA VAL A 143 2.54 1.75 4.26
C VAL A 143 3.82 1.49 5.02
N LYS A 144 4.83 2.38 4.93
CA LYS A 144 6.11 2.23 5.64
C LYS A 144 5.93 2.08 7.15
N MET A 145 5.09 2.92 7.75
CA MET A 145 4.74 2.81 9.17
C MET A 145 4.18 1.43 9.50
N ARG A 146 3.13 0.99 8.79
CA ARG A 146 2.51 -0.33 9.02
C ARG A 146 3.49 -1.47 8.80
N LEU A 147 4.38 -1.35 7.80
CA LEU A 147 5.40 -2.37 7.53
C LEU A 147 6.37 -2.58 8.70
N SER A 148 6.53 -1.58 9.57
CA SER A 148 7.46 -1.60 10.71
C SER A 148 6.85 -2.11 12.03
N LEU A 149 5.54 -2.35 12.09
CA LEU A 149 4.83 -2.75 13.32
C LEU A 149 4.72 -4.27 13.43
N SER A 150 4.59 -4.80 14.66
CA SER A 150 4.13 -6.17 14.86
C SER A 150 2.69 -6.31 14.36
N LYS A 151 2.32 -7.54 13.98
CA LYS A 151 0.99 -7.86 13.44
C LYS A 151 -0.16 -7.36 14.33
N PRO A 152 -0.19 -7.57 15.66
CA PRO A 152 -1.28 -7.07 16.49
C PRO A 152 -1.46 -5.55 16.43
N VAL A 153 -0.37 -4.78 16.47
CA VAL A 153 -0.41 -3.32 16.42
C VAL A 153 -0.71 -2.82 15.02
N CYS A 154 -0.19 -3.48 13.98
CA CYS A 154 -0.52 -3.20 12.58
C CYS A 154 -2.02 -3.36 12.32
N ASN A 155 -2.61 -4.50 12.71
CA ASN A 155 -4.04 -4.77 12.58
C ASN A 155 -4.88 -3.75 13.38
N ALA A 156 -4.41 -3.33 14.55
CA ALA A 156 -5.09 -2.29 15.33
C ALA A 156 -4.97 -0.90 14.68
N ALA A 157 -3.93 -0.63 13.90
CA ALA A 157 -3.75 0.63 13.18
C ALA A 157 -4.48 0.66 11.82
N GLU A 158 -5.23 -0.38 11.49
CA GLU A 158 -6.08 -0.44 10.30
C GLU A 158 -7.47 0.14 10.64
N PRO A 159 -7.99 1.10 9.85
CA PRO A 159 -9.35 1.59 9.97
C PRO A 159 -10.39 0.48 10.02
N THR A 160 -11.36 0.55 10.95
CA THR A 160 -12.36 -0.52 11.13
C THR A 160 -13.35 -0.64 9.95
N GLU A 161 -13.52 0.44 9.18
CA GLU A 161 -14.29 0.51 7.93
C GLU A 161 -13.37 0.44 6.70
N GLY A 162 -12.75 -0.71 6.54
CA GLY A 162 -12.10 -1.18 5.32
C GLY A 162 -12.31 -2.69 5.25
N ASP A 163 -12.25 -3.30 4.07
CA ASP A 163 -12.21 -4.76 3.97
C ASP A 163 -11.05 -5.26 4.85
N LYS A 164 -11.38 -5.95 5.96
CA LYS A 164 -10.52 -6.27 7.11
C LYS A 164 -9.39 -7.27 6.84
N HIS A 165 -8.83 -7.24 5.65
CA HIS A 165 -7.91 -8.26 5.16
C HIS A 165 -6.66 -7.65 4.53
N ASP A 166 -6.26 -6.42 4.89
CA ASP A 166 -5.07 -5.81 4.31
C ASP A 166 -3.83 -6.71 4.53
N SER A 167 -3.36 -7.30 3.43
CA SER A 167 -2.24 -8.24 3.39
C SER A 167 -0.97 -7.69 4.02
N ILE A 168 -0.88 -6.36 4.16
CA ILE A 168 0.21 -5.63 4.78
C ILE A 168 0.36 -5.96 6.28
N CYS A 169 -0.64 -6.46 6.99
CA CYS A 169 -0.46 -6.80 8.42
C CYS A 169 -0.32 -8.31 8.70
N GLU A 170 -0.65 -9.15 7.72
CA GLU A 170 -0.65 -10.62 7.83
C GLU A 170 0.67 -11.28 7.39
N ARG A 171 1.76 -10.51 7.37
CA ARG A 171 3.05 -10.93 6.79
C ARG A 171 3.82 -11.92 7.67
N PRO A 172 4.45 -12.94 7.07
CA PRO A 172 5.45 -13.76 7.74
C PRO A 172 6.68 -12.91 8.11
N GLN A 173 7.21 -13.10 9.31
CA GLN A 173 8.52 -12.54 9.67
C GLN A 173 9.61 -13.23 8.84
N PRO A 174 10.62 -12.49 8.36
CA PRO A 174 11.75 -13.11 7.66
C PRO A 174 12.43 -14.13 8.58
N ASP A 175 13.00 -15.17 7.97
CA ASP A 175 13.87 -16.06 8.72
C ASP A 175 15.09 -15.29 9.26
N ASP A 176 15.81 -15.88 10.21
CA ASP A 176 16.98 -15.22 10.79
C ASP A 176 18.17 -15.09 9.83
N GLY A 177 18.05 -15.68 8.63
CA GLY A 177 19.08 -15.68 7.60
C GLY A 177 19.29 -14.30 6.98
N LYS A 178 20.54 -14.03 6.58
CA LYS A 178 20.91 -12.79 5.89
C LYS A 178 20.06 -12.59 4.62
N TYR A 179 19.96 -13.63 3.79
CA TYR A 179 19.19 -13.60 2.54
C TYR A 179 17.71 -13.28 2.76
N GLY A 180 17.03 -13.97 3.69
CA GLY A 180 15.61 -13.73 3.96
C GLY A 180 15.33 -12.32 4.43
N LYS A 181 16.20 -11.75 5.29
CA LYS A 181 16.12 -10.35 5.74
C LYS A 181 16.32 -9.35 4.59
N GLU A 182 17.30 -9.60 3.71
CA GLU A 182 17.57 -8.74 2.55
C GLU A 182 16.42 -8.78 1.54
N LEU A 183 15.90 -9.98 1.23
CA LEU A 183 14.76 -10.14 0.31
C LEU A 183 13.49 -9.51 0.88
N PHE A 184 13.18 -9.73 2.16
CA PHE A 184 12.02 -9.14 2.82
C PHE A 184 12.09 -7.61 2.83
N ALA A 185 13.27 -7.04 3.10
CA ALA A 185 13.48 -5.60 3.05
C ALA A 185 13.25 -5.06 1.62
N LEU A 186 13.80 -5.71 0.61
CA LEU A 186 13.59 -5.34 -0.79
C LEU A 186 12.11 -5.34 -1.16
N MET A 187 11.39 -6.43 -0.87
CA MET A 187 9.96 -6.55 -1.20
C MET A 187 9.11 -5.55 -0.42
N SER A 188 9.51 -5.21 0.81
CA SER A 188 8.87 -4.15 1.62
C SER A 188 9.05 -2.76 1.01
N GLU A 189 10.26 -2.41 0.57
CA GLU A 189 10.52 -1.14 -0.11
C GLU A 189 9.73 -1.05 -1.42
N LEU A 190 9.66 -2.15 -2.18
CA LEU A 190 8.84 -2.18 -3.39
C LEU A 190 7.35 -1.99 -3.09
N GLN A 191 6.83 -2.59 -2.01
CA GLN A 191 5.45 -2.36 -1.57
C GLN A 191 5.20 -0.90 -1.19
N ILE A 192 6.15 -0.24 -0.51
CA ILE A 192 6.07 1.20 -0.17
C ILE A 192 6.00 2.06 -1.44
N GLU A 193 6.74 1.70 -2.49
CA GLU A 193 6.78 2.48 -3.72
C GLU A 193 5.60 2.18 -4.65
N VAL A 194 5.22 0.91 -4.82
CA VAL A 194 4.23 0.52 -5.83
C VAL A 194 2.80 0.75 -5.36
N THR A 195 2.44 0.28 -4.15
CA THR A 195 1.03 0.26 -3.72
C THR A 195 0.38 1.65 -3.71
N PRO A 196 0.98 2.69 -3.10
CA PRO A 196 0.38 4.02 -3.07
C PRO A 196 0.24 4.66 -4.44
N ARG A 197 1.07 4.27 -5.43
CA ARG A 197 1.00 4.74 -6.82
C ARG A 197 -0.09 4.02 -7.62
N ALA A 198 -0.35 2.75 -7.30
CA ALA A 198 -1.40 1.95 -7.92
C ALA A 198 -2.80 2.29 -7.37
N SER A 199 -2.89 2.78 -6.14
CA SER A 199 -4.16 3.07 -5.45
C SER A 199 -4.55 4.55 -5.40
N VAL A 200 -3.86 5.42 -6.15
CA VAL A 200 -4.17 6.86 -6.15
C VAL A 200 -5.59 7.10 -6.65
N GLU A 201 -6.44 7.68 -5.81
CA GLU A 201 -7.68 8.27 -6.29
C GLU A 201 -7.38 9.54 -7.06
N ILE A 202 -7.63 9.48 -8.37
CA ILE A 202 -7.42 10.60 -9.28
C ILE A 202 -8.75 11.35 -9.42
N PRO A 203 -8.83 12.64 -8.99
CA PRO A 203 -10.04 13.41 -9.18
C PRO A 203 -10.47 13.47 -10.66
N PRO A 204 -11.78 13.54 -10.95
CA PRO A 204 -12.29 13.48 -12.33
C PRO A 204 -11.86 14.67 -13.23
N PHE A 205 -11.18 15.68 -12.70
CA PHE A 205 -10.65 16.82 -13.45
C PHE A 205 -9.20 16.63 -13.92
N VAL A 206 -8.55 15.53 -13.52
CA VAL A 206 -7.13 15.27 -13.83
C VAL A 206 -6.94 14.78 -15.26
N PHE A 207 -7.99 14.48 -16.04
CA PHE A 207 -7.81 13.99 -17.41
C PHE A 207 -7.00 14.94 -18.30
N ASP A 208 -7.11 16.25 -18.07
CA ASP A 208 -6.32 17.26 -18.79
C ASP A 208 -4.84 17.32 -18.32
N LEU A 209 -4.54 16.74 -17.16
CA LEU A 209 -3.20 16.64 -16.54
C LEU A 209 -2.72 15.18 -16.42
N ALA A 210 -3.43 14.24 -17.04
CA ALA A 210 -3.14 12.82 -16.92
C ALA A 210 -1.74 12.52 -17.44
N GLU A 211 -1.31 13.17 -18.53
CA GLU A 211 0.04 13.02 -19.07
C GLU A 211 1.13 13.42 -18.07
N ASP A 212 0.99 14.59 -17.41
CA ASP A 212 1.97 15.09 -16.45
C ASP A 212 2.01 14.23 -15.18
N LEU A 213 0.84 13.82 -14.68
CA LEU A 213 0.75 12.92 -13.52
C LEU A 213 1.35 11.55 -13.84
N LEU A 214 1.03 10.98 -14.99
CA LEU A 214 1.56 9.70 -15.43
C LEU A 214 3.07 9.77 -15.65
N ALA A 215 3.58 10.84 -16.25
CA ALA A 215 5.02 11.03 -16.43
C ALA A 215 5.75 11.09 -15.08
N ALA A 216 5.19 11.81 -14.10
CA ALA A 216 5.76 11.90 -12.76
C ALA A 216 5.73 10.54 -12.02
N ILE A 217 4.58 9.85 -12.04
CA ILE A 217 4.43 8.54 -11.41
C ILE A 217 5.33 7.48 -12.08
N SER A 218 5.34 7.44 -13.41
CA SER A 218 6.13 6.50 -14.21
C SER A 218 7.62 6.66 -13.95
N THR A 219 8.13 7.89 -13.92
CA THR A 219 9.56 8.15 -13.65
C THR A 219 10.01 7.56 -12.32
N GLU A 220 9.24 7.80 -11.24
CA GLU A 220 9.59 7.29 -9.93
C GLU A 220 9.37 5.78 -9.80
N LEU A 221 8.36 5.22 -10.47
CA LEU A 221 8.12 3.79 -10.51
C LEU A 221 9.24 3.05 -11.25
N VAL A 222 9.67 3.55 -12.41
CA VAL A 222 10.81 3.02 -13.16
C VAL A 222 12.05 3.04 -12.29
N ARG A 223 12.34 4.16 -11.62
CA ARG A 223 13.48 4.25 -10.68
C ARG A 223 13.40 3.20 -9.58
N ALA A 224 12.24 3.03 -8.94
CA ALA A 224 12.05 2.03 -7.89
C ALA A 224 12.25 0.60 -8.41
N LEU A 225 11.77 0.29 -9.61
CA LEU A 225 11.95 -1.02 -10.25
C LEU A 225 13.40 -1.26 -10.67
N GLU A 226 14.11 -0.26 -11.20
CA GLU A 226 15.55 -0.36 -11.51
C GLU A 226 16.37 -0.67 -10.25
N GLU A 227 16.10 0.06 -9.16
CA GLU A 227 16.73 -0.17 -7.87
C GLU A 227 16.40 -1.57 -7.34
N ALA A 228 15.17 -2.03 -7.51
CA ALA A 228 14.74 -3.35 -7.06
C ALA A 228 15.38 -4.50 -7.85
N VAL A 229 15.44 -4.40 -9.18
CA VAL A 229 16.12 -5.37 -10.06
C VAL A 229 17.61 -5.44 -9.70
N ALA A 230 18.26 -4.28 -9.55
CA ALA A 230 19.67 -4.22 -9.21
C ALA A 230 19.96 -4.81 -7.83
N ALA A 231 19.10 -4.52 -6.84
CA ALA A 231 19.23 -5.07 -5.49
C ALA A 231 19.00 -6.59 -5.46
N ALA A 232 17.96 -7.07 -6.15
CA ALA A 232 17.68 -8.51 -6.27
C ALA A 232 18.87 -9.25 -6.91
N GLY A 233 19.35 -8.78 -8.07
CA GLY A 233 20.47 -9.40 -8.77
C GLY A 233 21.82 -9.36 -8.04
N ALA A 234 21.94 -8.55 -6.98
CA ALA A 234 23.12 -8.50 -6.12
C ALA A 234 23.05 -9.44 -4.91
N MET A 235 21.90 -10.09 -4.67
CA MET A 235 21.74 -11.04 -3.57
C MET A 235 22.41 -12.38 -3.90
N ASP A 236 22.82 -13.10 -2.85
CA ASP A 236 23.39 -14.44 -2.93
C ASP A 236 22.37 -15.44 -2.36
N PRO A 237 21.43 -15.97 -3.19
CA PRO A 237 20.41 -16.89 -2.71
C PRO A 237 21.04 -18.23 -2.30
N PRO A 238 20.59 -18.84 -1.19
CA PRO A 238 20.92 -20.24 -0.89
C PRO A 238 20.52 -21.16 -2.04
N GLU A 239 21.27 -22.25 -2.28
CA GLU A 239 21.04 -23.20 -3.39
C GLU A 239 19.56 -23.64 -3.51
N ARG A 240 18.89 -23.85 -2.36
CA ARG A 240 17.47 -24.23 -2.30
C ARG A 240 16.48 -23.17 -2.83
N PHE A 241 16.90 -21.92 -2.94
CA PHE A 241 16.10 -20.76 -3.37
C PHE A 241 16.57 -20.16 -4.69
N GLU A 242 17.65 -20.64 -5.30
CA GLU A 242 18.18 -20.08 -6.56
C GLU A 242 17.10 -19.99 -7.65
N GLY A 243 16.33 -21.05 -7.85
CA GLY A 243 15.26 -21.07 -8.86
C GLY A 243 14.10 -20.11 -8.54
N ASP A 244 13.72 -19.98 -7.27
CA ASP A 244 12.66 -19.05 -6.86
C ASP A 244 13.14 -17.59 -6.93
N HIS A 245 14.40 -17.34 -6.58
CA HIS A 245 15.05 -16.05 -6.69
C HIS A 245 15.12 -15.58 -8.14
N GLN A 246 15.55 -16.46 -9.05
CA GLN A 246 15.60 -16.13 -10.48
C GLN A 246 14.23 -15.72 -11.03
N ARG A 247 13.14 -16.36 -10.60
CA ARG A 247 11.78 -15.97 -11.01
C ARG A 247 11.38 -14.59 -10.49
N VAL A 248 11.80 -14.20 -9.28
CA VAL A 248 11.56 -12.85 -8.77
C VAL A 248 12.34 -11.82 -9.59
N VAL A 249 13.60 -12.10 -9.93
CA VAL A 249 14.39 -11.20 -10.78
C VAL A 249 13.72 -11.03 -12.15
N GLU A 250 13.33 -12.13 -12.80
CA GLU A 250 12.62 -12.12 -14.08
C GLU A 250 11.31 -11.34 -14.02
N TYR A 251 10.50 -11.54 -12.97
CA TYR A 251 9.30 -10.75 -12.74
C TYR A 251 9.60 -9.25 -12.63
N LEU A 252 10.59 -8.85 -11.82
CA LEU A 252 10.95 -7.44 -11.66
C LEU A 252 11.47 -6.82 -12.96
N GLU A 253 12.24 -7.58 -13.74
CA GLU A 253 12.72 -7.16 -15.07
C GLU A 253 11.56 -6.97 -16.05
N GLU A 254 10.56 -7.87 -16.05
CA GLU A 254 9.35 -7.73 -16.87
C GLU A 254 8.53 -6.51 -16.45
N GLN A 255 8.33 -6.29 -15.15
CA GLN A 255 7.65 -5.09 -14.63
C GLN A 255 8.39 -3.81 -15.05
N LEU A 256 9.71 -3.79 -14.95
CA LEU A 256 10.54 -2.67 -15.39
C LEU A 256 10.41 -2.42 -16.90
N GLN A 257 10.41 -3.48 -17.70
CA GLN A 257 10.23 -3.37 -19.15
C GLN A 257 8.83 -2.83 -19.49
N ALA A 258 7.80 -3.31 -18.81
CA ALA A 258 6.43 -2.81 -18.97
C ALA A 258 6.34 -1.33 -18.59
N ALA A 259 6.92 -0.93 -17.45
CA ALA A 259 6.91 0.45 -16.99
C ALA A 259 7.64 1.41 -17.96
N ASN A 260 8.75 0.97 -18.54
CA ASN A 260 9.50 1.72 -19.55
C ASN A 260 8.77 1.82 -20.91
N SER A 261 7.85 0.91 -21.19
CA SER A 261 7.14 0.84 -22.46
C SER A 261 5.74 1.43 -22.40
N ALA A 262 5.24 1.73 -21.20
CA ALA A 262 3.90 2.25 -20.97
C ALA A 262 3.71 3.64 -21.59
N THR A 263 2.59 3.83 -22.28
CA THR A 263 2.16 5.11 -22.84
C THR A 263 0.95 5.66 -22.09
N VAL A 264 0.68 6.96 -22.27
CA VAL A 264 -0.54 7.60 -21.75
C VAL A 264 -1.80 6.93 -22.33
N GLU A 265 -1.73 6.50 -23.59
CA GLU A 265 -2.83 5.85 -24.31
C GLU A 265 -3.16 4.50 -23.63
N ASP A 266 -2.14 3.72 -23.27
CA ASP A 266 -2.32 2.44 -22.55
C ASP A 266 -3.05 2.63 -21.20
N LEU A 267 -2.91 3.80 -20.57
CA LEU A 267 -3.43 4.08 -19.23
C LEU A 267 -4.81 4.76 -19.23
N THR A 268 -5.24 5.26 -20.39
CA THR A 268 -6.52 5.96 -20.59
C THR A 268 -7.52 5.15 -21.40
N GLU A 269 -7.07 4.18 -22.19
CA GLU A 269 -7.95 3.23 -22.84
C GLU A 269 -8.52 2.21 -21.82
N ARG A 270 -9.78 1.84 -22.02
CA ARG A 270 -10.43 0.78 -21.24
C ARG A 270 -9.56 -0.47 -21.38
N PRO A 271 -9.17 -1.16 -20.29
CA PRO A 271 -8.30 -2.32 -20.38
C PRO A 271 -8.90 -3.31 -21.39
N PRO A 272 -8.09 -3.90 -22.29
CA PRO A 272 -8.56 -4.91 -23.22
C PRO A 272 -9.30 -6.02 -22.45
N GLU A 273 -10.24 -6.71 -23.09
CA GLU A 273 -10.92 -7.86 -22.48
C GLU A 273 -9.88 -8.92 -22.08
N GLY A 274 -9.42 -8.88 -20.82
CA GLY A 274 -8.34 -9.70 -20.28
C GLY A 274 -7.70 -9.06 -19.04
N PRO A 275 -7.05 -9.86 -18.18
CA PRO A 275 -6.33 -9.33 -17.03
C PRO A 275 -5.18 -8.41 -17.51
N PRO A 276 -4.91 -7.29 -16.82
CA PRO A 276 -3.77 -6.43 -17.11
C PRO A 276 -2.47 -7.22 -17.34
N PRO A 277 -1.65 -6.85 -18.35
CA PRO A 277 -0.25 -7.21 -18.43
C PRO A 277 0.41 -7.14 -17.05
N GLY A 278 1.06 -8.23 -16.63
CA GLY A 278 1.66 -8.35 -15.30
C GLY A 278 0.85 -9.19 -14.31
N ILE A 279 -0.48 -9.25 -14.39
CA ILE A 279 -1.28 -10.17 -13.54
C ILE A 279 -0.95 -11.62 -13.85
N VAL A 280 -0.85 -11.97 -15.14
CA VAL A 280 -0.51 -13.34 -15.56
C VAL A 280 0.88 -13.72 -15.04
N THR A 281 1.90 -12.87 -15.25
CA THR A 281 3.26 -13.10 -14.74
C THR A 281 3.28 -13.18 -13.20
N TYR A 282 2.59 -12.27 -12.52
CA TYR A 282 2.43 -12.26 -11.07
C TYR A 282 1.84 -13.60 -10.57
N CYS A 283 0.76 -14.08 -11.21
CA CYS A 283 0.09 -15.32 -10.84
C CYS A 283 0.94 -16.55 -11.12
N GLU A 284 1.58 -16.62 -12.28
CA GLU A 284 2.51 -17.70 -12.62
C GLU A 284 3.72 -17.74 -11.66
N ALA A 285 4.28 -16.58 -11.32
CA ALA A 285 5.39 -16.48 -10.37
C ALA A 285 4.97 -16.93 -8.96
N LYS A 286 3.82 -16.43 -8.47
CA LYS A 286 3.25 -16.77 -7.15
C LYS A 286 3.02 -18.29 -7.01
N GLU A 287 2.41 -18.93 -8.01
CA GLU A 287 2.13 -20.37 -8.00
C GLU A 287 3.40 -21.23 -8.08
N ALA A 288 4.46 -20.72 -8.69
CA ALA A 288 5.71 -21.45 -8.89
C ALA A 288 6.65 -21.44 -7.67
N PHE A 289 6.44 -20.54 -6.70
CA PHE A 289 7.31 -20.42 -5.53
C PHE A 289 7.18 -21.61 -4.58
N THR A 290 8.30 -22.01 -3.96
CA THR A 290 8.23 -22.89 -2.79
C THR A 290 7.47 -22.20 -1.66
N LYS A 291 6.79 -22.96 -0.81
CA LYS A 291 6.02 -22.40 0.33
C LYS A 291 6.86 -21.54 1.28
N GLU A 292 8.14 -21.89 1.44
CA GLU A 292 9.08 -21.14 2.29
C GLU A 292 9.45 -19.80 1.62
N TYR A 293 9.65 -19.79 0.31
CA TYR A 293 9.98 -18.59 -0.45
C TYR A 293 8.79 -17.65 -0.61
N ALA A 294 7.59 -18.19 -0.89
CA ALA A 294 6.36 -17.43 -1.00
C ALA A 294 6.16 -16.52 0.23
N ARG A 295 6.41 -17.05 1.43
CA ARG A 295 6.32 -16.30 2.69
C ARG A 295 7.20 -15.05 2.74
N LEU A 296 8.35 -15.04 2.07
CA LEU A 296 9.28 -13.91 2.06
C LEU A 296 8.83 -12.81 1.10
N VAL A 297 8.10 -13.17 0.03
CA VAL A 297 7.68 -12.25 -1.02
C VAL A 297 6.21 -11.85 -0.93
N THR A 298 5.40 -12.52 -0.09
CA THR A 298 3.99 -12.19 0.20
C THR A 298 3.79 -10.72 0.60
N VAL A 299 4.79 -10.03 1.15
CA VAL A 299 4.68 -8.58 1.45
C VAL A 299 4.37 -7.74 0.21
N HIS A 300 4.93 -8.10 -0.95
CA HIS A 300 4.70 -7.39 -2.20
C HIS A 300 3.60 -8.06 -3.03
N PHE A 301 3.64 -9.39 -3.06
CA PHE A 301 2.71 -10.14 -3.91
C PHE A 301 1.31 -10.22 -3.28
N GLY A 302 1.20 -10.23 -1.95
CA GLY A 302 -0.05 -10.53 -1.26
C GLY A 302 -0.44 -12.01 -1.36
N ASP A 303 -1.55 -12.37 -0.70
CA ASP A 303 -2.08 -13.74 -0.68
C ASP A 303 -3.29 -13.92 -1.61
N ASP A 304 -3.63 -12.91 -2.40
CA ASP A 304 -4.88 -12.89 -3.17
C ASP A 304 -4.86 -13.91 -4.32
N ASP A 305 -5.61 -15.00 -4.14
CA ASP A 305 -5.85 -16.02 -5.16
C ASP A 305 -7.01 -15.63 -6.09
N ASP A 306 -7.85 -14.65 -5.70
CA ASP A 306 -9.00 -14.22 -6.49
C ASP A 306 -8.56 -13.40 -7.71
N ILE A 307 -7.49 -12.60 -7.60
CA ILE A 307 -6.84 -11.93 -8.76
C ILE A 307 -6.29 -12.94 -9.78
N CYS A 308 -5.87 -14.12 -9.31
CA CYS A 308 -5.33 -15.18 -10.15
C CYS A 308 -6.38 -16.17 -10.66
N ASN A 309 -7.67 -15.95 -10.33
CA ASN A 309 -8.76 -16.83 -10.75
C ASN A 309 -9.67 -16.14 -11.78
N PRO A 310 -9.35 -16.27 -13.09
CA PRO A 310 -10.13 -15.62 -14.16
C PRO A 310 -11.58 -16.13 -14.28
N GLU A 311 -11.96 -17.19 -13.56
CA GLU A 311 -13.31 -17.78 -13.63
C GLU A 311 -14.35 -17.10 -12.70
N ARG A 312 -13.95 -16.15 -11.84
CA ARG A 312 -14.87 -15.52 -10.86
C ARG A 312 -15.52 -14.20 -11.27
N GLU A 313 -15.08 -13.54 -12.35
CA GLU A 313 -15.72 -12.30 -12.82
C GLU A 313 -16.83 -12.55 -13.84
N GLN A 314 -18.01 -12.95 -13.38
CA GLN A 314 -19.27 -12.39 -13.88
C GLN A 314 -20.29 -12.34 -12.74
N PRO A 315 -20.52 -11.20 -12.07
CA PRO A 315 -21.80 -11.00 -11.42
C PRO A 315 -22.90 -11.01 -12.50
N PRO A 316 -24.07 -11.59 -12.22
CA PRO A 316 -25.19 -11.62 -13.17
C PRO A 316 -25.71 -10.23 -13.56
#